data_AF-A0A9D8DFV5-F1
#
_entry.id   AF-A0A9D8DFV5-F1
#
_cell.length_a   1.000
_cell.length_b   1.000
_cell.length_c   1.000
_cell.angle_alpha   90.00
_cell.angle_beta   90.00
_cell.angle_gamma   90.00
#
_symmetry.space_group_name_H-M   'P 1'
#
loop_
_entity.id
_entity.type
_entity.pdbx_description
1 polymer ?
#
loop_
_entity_poly.entity_id
_entity_poly.type
_entity_poly.pdbx_seq_one_letter_code
_entity_poly.pdbx_strand_id
1 'polypeptide(L)'
;MLAIFGIDGGSIGLVLNLLILFLVVTYVALIYWTYQDAKRRIEDPVLIACSTAASFFPFVGTVVYTILRPPEFLEDREERQLELRAAELRLRQLIEQSCPHCEYPIDGEYLRCPNCERRLRNPCRKCSRALDPKWGVCPYCEAEVQRRRAERGDRGDRDRSRAARAARAE
;
A
#
# COMPACT_ATOMS: atom_id res chain seq x y z
N MET A 1 49.05 18.40 -12.18
CA MET A 1 48.01 18.64 -11.15
C MET A 1 48.10 17.59 -10.03
N LEU A 2 49.31 17.27 -9.56
CA LEU A 2 49.63 16.38 -8.42
C LEU A 2 51.03 16.75 -7.91
N ALA A 3 51.21 18.04 -7.62
CA ALA A 3 52.45 18.57 -7.04
C ALA A 3 52.04 19.33 -5.78
N ILE A 4 51.81 18.59 -4.71
CA ILE A 4 51.44 19.14 -3.42
C ILE A 4 52.48 18.58 -2.43
N PHE A 5 53.53 19.39 -2.28
CA PHE A 5 54.47 19.47 -1.17
C PHE A 5 55.63 18.46 -1.10
N GLY A 6 56.71 18.84 -1.79
CA GLY A 6 58.03 18.81 -1.16
C GLY A 6 58.06 19.83 -0.02
N ILE A 7 58.37 19.36 1.20
CA ILE A 7 58.72 20.20 2.35
C ILE A 7 59.99 19.57 2.94
N ASP A 8 61.10 20.29 2.78
CA ASP A 8 62.36 20.04 3.47
C ASP A 8 62.15 20.20 4.99
N GLY A 9 62.06 19.06 5.70
CA GLY A 9 61.80 18.99 7.14
C GLY A 9 60.96 17.77 7.52
N GLY A 10 61.62 16.62 7.69
CA GLY A 10 61.04 15.27 7.67
C GLY A 10 59.95 14.90 8.70
N SER A 11 59.59 15.80 9.64
CA SER A 11 58.51 15.58 10.61
C SER A 11 57.22 16.36 10.30
N ILE A 12 57.32 17.63 9.88
CA ILE A 12 56.16 18.50 9.62
C ILE A 12 55.39 18.02 8.38
N GLY A 13 56.11 17.63 7.32
CA GLY A 13 55.49 17.06 6.11
C GLY A 13 54.79 15.72 6.39
N LEU A 14 55.34 14.91 7.28
CA LEU A 14 54.74 13.64 7.69
C LEU A 14 53.44 13.88 8.47
N VAL A 15 53.44 14.82 9.42
CA VAL A 15 52.23 15.21 10.19
C VAL A 15 51.14 15.76 9.27
N LEU A 16 51.49 16.65 8.34
CA LEU A 16 50.54 17.20 7.36
C LEU A 16 49.94 16.11 6.46
N ASN A 17 50.76 15.19 5.96
CA ASN A 17 50.30 14.08 5.12
C ASN A 17 49.38 13.12 5.87
N LEU A 18 49.70 12.79 7.13
CA LEU A 18 48.82 11.99 7.98
C LEU A 18 47.48 12.69 8.26
N LEU A 19 47.51 14.00 8.49
CA LEU A 19 46.30 14.79 8.73
C LEU A 19 45.40 14.84 7.48
N ILE A 20 45.98 15.05 6.30
CA ILE A 20 45.26 15.00 5.02
C ILE A 20 44.66 13.61 4.80
N LEU A 21 45.44 12.55 5.00
CA LEU A 21 44.96 11.17 4.85
C LEU A 21 43.82 10.87 5.83
N PHE A 22 43.94 11.27 7.08
CA PHE A 22 42.89 11.12 8.10
C PHE A 22 41.60 11.86 7.71
N LEU A 23 41.72 13.09 7.20
CA LEU A 23 40.59 13.90 6.76
C LEU A 23 39.90 13.26 5.53
N VAL A 24 40.67 12.75 4.57
CA VAL A 24 40.14 12.02 3.40
C VAL A 24 39.41 10.74 3.82
N VAL A 25 40.01 9.93 4.71
CA VAL A 25 39.37 8.69 5.20
C VAL A 25 38.08 9.00 5.95
N THR A 26 38.09 10.01 6.82
CA THR A 26 36.90 10.44 7.57
C THR A 26 35.82 10.99 6.64
N TYR A 27 36.21 11.70 5.58
CA TYR A 27 35.28 12.22 4.58
C TYR A 27 34.61 11.10 3.77
N VAL A 28 35.38 10.10 3.33
CA VAL A 28 34.82 8.91 2.64
C VAL A 28 33.91 8.11 3.58
N ALA A 29 34.29 7.96 4.85
CA ALA A 29 33.45 7.31 5.85
C ALA A 29 32.11 8.05 6.07
N LEU A 30 32.13 9.39 6.08
CA LEU A 30 30.92 10.21 6.15
C LEU A 30 30.02 10.01 4.92
N ILE A 31 30.58 9.99 3.71
CA ILE A 31 29.81 9.70 2.49
C ILE A 31 29.18 8.31 2.55
N TYR A 32 29.93 7.30 2.99
CA TYR A 32 29.42 5.95 3.12
C TYR A 32 28.29 5.87 4.16
N TRP A 33 28.45 6.56 5.29
CA TRP A 33 27.44 6.61 6.34
C TRP A 33 26.16 7.32 5.88
N THR A 34 26.26 8.44 5.15
CA THR A 34 25.08 9.14 4.60
C THR A 34 24.36 8.28 3.56
N TYR A 35 25.09 7.56 2.70
CA TYR A 35 24.50 6.62 1.75
C TYR A 35 23.74 5.49 2.44
N GLN A 36 24.35 4.86 3.46
CA GLN A 36 23.70 3.78 4.20
C GLN A 36 22.51 4.26 5.03
N ASP A 37 22.59 5.46 5.64
CA ASP A 37 21.46 6.05 6.38
C ASP A 37 20.31 6.44 5.41
N ALA A 38 20.62 6.97 4.22
CA ALA A 38 19.62 7.30 3.20
C ALA A 38 18.93 6.05 2.64
N LYS A 39 19.69 5.00 2.32
CA LYS A 39 19.15 3.73 1.82
C LYS A 39 18.21 3.03 2.81
N ARG A 40 18.43 3.21 4.11
CA ARG A 40 17.56 2.66 5.16
C ARG A 40 16.27 3.46 5.38
N ARG A 41 16.18 4.69 4.86
CA ARG A 41 15.09 5.64 5.15
C ARG A 41 14.24 6.02 3.94
N ILE A 42 14.74 5.86 2.72
CA ILE A 42 14.13 6.41 1.50
C ILE A 42 13.89 5.28 0.49
N GLU A 43 12.65 5.16 0.01
CA GLU A 43 12.25 4.20 -1.03
C GLU A 43 12.64 4.67 -2.43
N ASP A 44 12.61 5.99 -2.65
CA ASP A 44 12.88 6.62 -3.93
C ASP A 44 14.39 6.72 -4.26
N PRO A 45 14.86 6.07 -5.34
CA PRO A 45 16.29 6.03 -5.69
C PRO A 45 16.84 7.41 -6.12
N VAL A 46 15.98 8.31 -6.62
CA VAL A 46 16.37 9.66 -7.04
C VAL A 46 16.76 10.53 -5.85
N LEU A 47 16.07 10.39 -4.72
CA LEU A 47 16.36 11.14 -3.50
C LEU A 47 17.68 10.65 -2.85
N ILE A 48 17.96 9.35 -2.92
CA ILE A 48 19.25 8.77 -2.51
C ILE A 48 20.39 9.31 -3.39
N ALA A 49 20.18 9.40 -4.71
CA ALA A 49 21.18 9.93 -5.63
C ALA A 49 21.47 11.42 -5.37
N CYS A 50 20.44 12.23 -5.16
CA CYS A 50 20.58 13.65 -4.86
C CYS A 50 21.26 13.93 -3.51
N SER A 51 20.96 13.15 -2.47
CA SER A 51 21.60 13.30 -1.14
C SER A 51 23.07 12.85 -1.16
N THR A 52 23.38 11.80 -1.93
CA THR A 52 24.76 11.33 -2.15
C THR A 52 25.56 12.37 -2.94
N ALA A 53 24.97 12.96 -3.98
CA ALA A 53 25.58 14.03 -4.76
C ALA A 53 25.80 15.31 -3.92
N ALA A 54 24.85 15.66 -3.04
CA ALA A 54 25.00 16.80 -2.13
C ALA A 54 26.08 16.60 -1.05
N SER A 55 26.32 15.35 -0.61
CA SER A 55 27.45 15.00 0.27
C SER A 55 28.83 15.20 -0.36
N PHE A 56 28.91 15.32 -1.69
CA PHE A 56 30.14 15.62 -2.40
C PHE A 56 30.63 17.06 -2.16
N PHE A 57 29.78 17.95 -1.63
CA PHE A 57 30.19 19.28 -1.19
C PHE A 57 30.63 19.22 0.28
N PRO A 58 31.92 19.46 0.60
CA PRO A 58 32.44 19.25 1.95
C PRO A 58 31.74 20.15 2.97
N PHE A 59 31.43 19.59 4.13
CA PHE A 59 30.75 20.18 5.30
C PHE A 59 29.27 20.58 5.12
N VAL A 60 28.84 20.98 3.93
CA VAL A 60 27.44 21.39 3.70
C VAL A 60 26.51 20.17 3.58
N GLY A 61 26.97 19.11 2.93
CA GLY A 61 26.12 17.94 2.65
C GLY A 61 25.64 17.20 3.90
N THR A 62 26.46 17.08 4.93
CA THR A 62 26.07 16.45 6.20
C THR A 62 25.12 17.33 7.02
N VAL A 63 25.36 18.63 7.08
CA VAL A 63 24.47 19.58 7.78
C VAL A 63 23.10 19.64 7.10
N VAL A 64 23.07 19.76 5.77
CA VAL A 64 21.83 19.76 4.98
C VAL A 64 21.09 18.43 5.14
N TYR A 65 21.79 17.29 5.16
CA TYR A 65 21.19 15.98 5.37
C TYR A 65 20.58 15.83 6.77
N THR A 66 21.21 16.38 7.81
CA THR A 66 20.61 16.34 9.16
C THR A 66 19.32 17.16 9.27
N ILE A 67 19.16 18.20 8.46
CA ILE A 67 17.94 19.02 8.41
C ILE A 67 16.84 18.36 7.57
N LEU A 68 17.21 17.73 6.44
CA LEU A 68 16.25 17.05 5.57
C LEU A 68 15.84 15.65 6.05
N ARG A 69 16.39 15.18 7.17
CA ARG A 69 16.20 13.82 7.68
C ARG A 69 14.71 13.45 7.74
N PRO A 70 14.23 12.54 6.87
CA PRO A 70 12.83 12.14 6.87
C PRO A 70 12.49 11.45 8.20
N PRO A 71 11.37 11.83 8.87
CA PRO A 71 11.05 11.37 10.21
C PRO A 71 10.41 9.97 10.28
N GLU A 72 10.11 9.31 9.17
CA GLU A 72 9.50 7.97 9.17
C GLU A 72 10.40 6.95 8.47
N PHE A 73 10.69 5.84 9.15
CA PHE A 73 11.40 4.70 8.55
C PHE A 73 10.45 3.93 7.62
N LEU A 74 11.00 3.26 6.60
CA LEU A 74 10.18 2.47 5.67
C LEU A 74 9.43 1.34 6.39
N GLU A 75 10.09 0.71 7.38
CA GLU A 75 9.51 -0.33 8.22
C GLU A 75 8.28 0.18 9.00
N ASP A 76 8.33 1.41 9.52
CA ASP A 76 7.18 2.01 10.24
C ASP A 76 5.97 2.21 9.31
N ARG A 77 6.21 2.52 8.02
CA ARG A 77 5.13 2.68 7.03
C ARG A 77 4.49 1.35 6.70
N GLU A 78 5.30 0.31 6.52
CA GLU A 78 4.81 -1.04 6.25
C GLU A 78 4.03 -1.59 7.46
N GLU A 79 4.56 -1.42 8.67
CA GLU A 79 3.89 -1.84 9.90
C GLU A 79 2.53 -1.16 10.04
N ARG A 80 2.47 0.17 9.91
CA ARG A 80 1.22 0.94 9.95
C ARG A 80 0.23 0.48 8.87
N GLN A 81 0.71 0.16 7.66
CA GLN A 81 -0.14 -0.37 6.59
C GLN A 81 -0.67 -1.77 6.89
N LEU A 82 0.13 -2.64 7.49
CA LEU A 82 -0.29 -3.98 7.89
C LEU A 82 -1.33 -3.91 9.02
N GLU A 83 -1.15 -3.03 10.00
CA GLU A 83 -2.11 -2.79 11.07
C GLU A 83 -3.46 -2.30 10.51
N LEU A 84 -3.44 -1.33 9.59
CA LEU A 84 -4.65 -0.82 8.94
C LEU A 84 -5.37 -1.91 8.14
N ARG A 85 -4.65 -2.71 7.36
CA ARG A 85 -5.22 -3.83 6.61
C ARG A 85 -5.82 -4.88 7.54
N ALA A 86 -5.15 -5.20 8.65
CA ALA A 86 -5.67 -6.13 9.66
C ALA A 86 -6.95 -5.60 10.33
N ALA A 87 -7.00 -4.30 10.64
CA ALA A 87 -8.20 -3.65 11.17
C ALA A 87 -9.36 -3.66 10.16
N GLU A 88 -9.09 -3.39 8.89
CA GLU A 88 -10.11 -3.39 7.83
C GLU A 88 -10.72 -4.79 7.63
N LEU A 89 -9.91 -5.85 7.65
CA LEU A 89 -10.39 -7.23 7.55
C LEU A 89 -11.31 -7.61 8.71
N ARG A 90 -10.97 -7.20 9.94
CA ARG A 90 -11.82 -7.43 11.12
C ARG A 90 -13.18 -6.75 10.96
N LEU A 91 -13.19 -5.50 10.51
CA LEU A 91 -14.44 -4.76 10.26
C LEU A 91 -15.29 -5.42 9.16
N ARG A 92 -14.67 -5.87 8.06
CA ARG A 92 -15.38 -6.57 6.98
C ARG A 92 -16.03 -7.87 7.46
N GLN A 93 -15.37 -8.62 8.34
CA GLN A 93 -15.93 -9.84 8.94
C GLN A 93 -17.15 -9.54 9.82
N LEU A 94 -17.05 -8.50 10.67
CA LEU A 94 -18.16 -8.05 11.51
C LEU A 94 -19.38 -7.60 10.69
N ILE A 95 -19.16 -6.89 9.58
CA ILE A 95 -20.23 -6.41 8.70
C ILE A 95 -20.89 -7.56 7.92
N GLU A 96 -20.12 -8.55 7.43
CA GLU A 96 -20.69 -9.70 6.72
C GLU A 96 -21.48 -10.63 7.68
N GLN A 97 -21.10 -10.67 8.96
CA GLN A 97 -21.78 -11.41 10.03
C GLN A 97 -22.86 -10.60 10.74
N SER A 98 -23.21 -9.40 10.26
CA SER A 98 -24.29 -8.60 10.84
C SER A 98 -25.40 -8.33 9.84
N CYS A 99 -26.62 -8.17 10.35
CA CYS A 99 -27.77 -7.84 9.51
C CYS A 99 -27.66 -6.38 9.03
N PRO A 100 -27.74 -6.09 7.72
CA PRO A 100 -27.56 -4.74 7.16
C PRO A 100 -28.69 -3.75 7.49
N HIS A 101 -29.63 -4.11 8.37
CA HIS A 101 -30.77 -3.28 8.75
C HIS A 101 -30.90 -3.07 10.26
N CYS A 102 -30.47 -4.03 11.08
CA CYS A 102 -30.63 -3.95 12.52
C CYS A 102 -29.35 -4.31 13.29
N GLU A 103 -28.22 -4.45 12.58
CA GLU A 103 -26.90 -4.82 13.11
C GLU A 103 -26.87 -6.10 13.97
N TYR A 104 -27.93 -6.91 13.94
CA TYR A 104 -28.01 -8.14 14.71
C TYR A 104 -27.00 -9.16 14.18
N PRO A 105 -26.22 -9.85 15.04
CA PRO A 105 -25.28 -10.88 14.61
C PRO A 105 -26.01 -12.06 13.97
N ILE A 106 -25.62 -12.41 12.76
CA ILE A 106 -26.23 -13.45 11.92
C ILE A 106 -25.18 -14.48 11.53
N ASP A 107 -25.63 -15.71 11.35
CA ASP A 107 -24.78 -16.79 10.83
C ASP A 107 -24.99 -17.00 9.32
N GLY A 108 -24.03 -17.64 8.66
CA GLY A 108 -24.04 -17.85 7.21
C GLY A 108 -25.17 -18.76 6.71
N GLU A 109 -25.78 -19.53 7.61
CA GLU A 109 -26.88 -20.46 7.30
C GLU A 109 -28.28 -19.83 7.46
N TYR A 110 -28.38 -18.60 7.97
CA TYR A 110 -29.67 -17.97 8.25
C TYR A 110 -30.34 -17.45 6.97
N LEU A 111 -31.57 -17.91 6.72
CA LEU A 111 -32.40 -17.43 5.59
C LEU A 111 -33.07 -16.07 5.91
N ARG A 112 -33.41 -15.85 7.19
CA ARG A 112 -34.09 -14.65 7.70
C ARG A 112 -33.47 -14.20 9.02
N CYS A 113 -33.53 -12.90 9.30
CA CYS A 113 -33.04 -12.33 10.55
C CYS A 113 -34.01 -12.69 11.68
N PRO A 114 -33.54 -13.18 12.84
CA PRO A 114 -34.42 -13.45 13.99
C PRO A 114 -34.98 -12.17 14.64
N ASN A 115 -34.33 -11.02 14.47
CA ASN A 115 -34.77 -9.75 15.07
C ASN A 115 -35.70 -8.93 14.15
N CYS A 116 -35.37 -8.80 12.86
CA CYS A 116 -36.13 -7.97 11.92
C CYS A 116 -36.92 -8.75 10.86
N GLU A 117 -36.84 -10.08 10.86
CA GLU A 117 -37.51 -11.02 9.93
C GLU A 117 -37.23 -10.81 8.42
N ARG A 118 -36.38 -9.84 8.09
CA ARG A 118 -35.96 -9.54 6.72
C ARG A 118 -35.22 -10.75 6.15
N ARG A 119 -35.49 -11.04 4.88
CA ARG A 119 -34.80 -12.11 4.14
C ARG A 119 -33.38 -11.65 3.83
N LEU A 120 -32.38 -12.44 4.25
CA LEU A 120 -30.97 -12.14 3.95
C LEU A 120 -30.48 -12.91 2.73
N ARG A 121 -30.78 -14.21 2.66
CA ARG A 121 -30.23 -15.14 1.68
C ARG A 121 -31.36 -15.89 0.95
N ASN A 122 -31.08 -16.37 -0.26
CA ASN A 122 -32.05 -17.17 -1.02
C ASN A 122 -31.74 -18.66 -0.82
N PRO A 123 -32.76 -19.52 -0.64
CA PRO A 123 -32.54 -20.96 -0.54
C PRO A 123 -32.14 -21.53 -1.91
N CYS A 124 -31.21 -22.48 -1.91
CA CYS A 124 -30.88 -23.24 -3.12
C CYS A 124 -32.08 -24.08 -3.60
N ARG A 125 -32.33 -24.13 -4.91
CA ARG A 125 -33.44 -24.92 -5.49
C ARG A 125 -33.30 -26.44 -5.32
N LYS A 126 -32.07 -26.93 -5.15
CA LYS A 126 -31.77 -28.37 -5.07
C LYS A 126 -31.66 -28.86 -3.62
N CYS A 127 -30.90 -28.16 -2.77
CA CYS A 127 -30.63 -28.58 -1.40
C CYS A 127 -31.31 -27.71 -0.32
N SER A 128 -32.07 -26.68 -0.69
CA SER A 128 -32.77 -25.75 0.23
C SER A 128 -31.92 -24.99 1.25
N ARG A 129 -30.58 -25.15 1.26
CA ARG A 129 -29.67 -24.41 2.14
C ARG A 129 -29.55 -22.93 1.74
N ALA A 130 -29.22 -22.09 2.71
CA ALA A 130 -28.96 -20.67 2.50
C ALA A 130 -27.80 -20.48 1.52
N LEU A 131 -28.01 -19.63 0.52
CA LEU A 131 -27.02 -19.31 -0.49
C LEU A 131 -26.83 -17.80 -0.57
N ASP A 132 -25.56 -17.38 -0.53
CA ASP A 132 -25.20 -15.98 -0.73
C ASP A 132 -25.50 -15.52 -2.16
N PRO A 133 -26.11 -14.34 -2.33
CA PRO A 133 -26.40 -13.80 -3.66
C PRO A 133 -25.14 -13.55 -4.48
N LYS A 134 -23.97 -13.42 -3.84
CA LYS A 134 -22.66 -13.21 -4.48
C LYS A 134 -22.16 -14.48 -5.20
N TRP A 135 -22.60 -15.67 -4.83
CA TRP A 135 -22.11 -16.93 -5.40
C TRP A 135 -22.87 -17.34 -6.67
N GLY A 136 -22.14 -17.86 -7.66
CA GLY A 136 -22.71 -18.38 -8.92
C GLY A 136 -23.07 -19.87 -8.87
N VAL A 137 -22.50 -20.61 -7.93
CA VAL A 137 -22.67 -22.06 -7.75
C VAL A 137 -22.86 -22.36 -6.27
N CYS A 138 -23.71 -23.34 -5.94
CA CYS A 138 -23.93 -23.75 -4.56
C CYS A 138 -22.77 -24.63 -4.04
N PRO A 139 -22.05 -24.23 -2.97
CA PRO A 139 -20.93 -25.02 -2.43
C PRO A 139 -21.31 -26.40 -1.88
N TYR A 140 -22.59 -26.62 -1.58
CA TYR A 140 -23.06 -27.87 -0.97
C TYR A 140 -23.56 -28.92 -1.97
N CYS A 141 -24.06 -28.50 -3.13
CA CYS A 141 -24.72 -29.42 -4.08
C CYS A 141 -24.30 -29.18 -5.54
N GLU A 142 -23.32 -28.29 -5.75
CA GLU A 142 -22.75 -27.89 -7.04
C GLU A 142 -23.79 -27.42 -8.07
N ALA A 143 -25.02 -27.13 -7.63
CA ALA A 143 -26.05 -26.62 -8.51
C ALA A 143 -25.74 -25.18 -8.92
N GLU A 144 -25.77 -24.91 -10.22
CA GLU A 144 -25.67 -23.56 -10.76
C GLU A 144 -26.86 -22.70 -10.30
N VAL A 145 -26.56 -21.52 -9.76
CA VAL A 145 -27.56 -20.57 -9.30
C VAL A 145 -27.93 -19.72 -10.50
N GLN A 146 -29.03 -20.07 -11.19
CA GLN A 146 -29.49 -19.33 -12.36
C GLN A 146 -29.72 -17.84 -12.04
N ARG A 147 -28.71 -16.98 -12.29
CA ARG A 147 -28.82 -15.50 -12.28
C ARG A 147 -29.66 -14.93 -13.43
N ARG A 148 -30.37 -15.78 -14.18
CA ARG A 148 -30.95 -15.50 -15.51
C ARG A 148 -32.10 -14.48 -15.54
N ARG A 149 -32.61 -13.99 -14.41
CA ARG A 149 -33.75 -13.05 -14.40
C ARG A 149 -33.36 -11.57 -14.27
N ALA A 150 -32.21 -11.25 -13.71
CA ALA A 150 -31.78 -9.85 -13.54
C ALA A 150 -31.28 -9.23 -14.87
N GLU A 151 -30.49 -9.98 -15.65
CA GLU A 151 -29.90 -9.48 -16.91
C GLU A 151 -30.92 -9.32 -18.05
N ARG A 152 -31.99 -10.13 -18.07
CA ARG A 152 -33.06 -10.00 -19.08
C ARG A 152 -33.93 -8.75 -18.85
N GLY A 153 -34.10 -8.32 -17.60
CA GLY A 153 -34.84 -7.09 -17.29
C GLY A 153 -34.06 -5.83 -17.70
N ASP A 154 -32.78 -5.80 -17.38
CA ASP A 154 -31.89 -4.67 -17.70
C ASP A 154 -31.64 -4.51 -19.22
N ARG A 155 -31.48 -5.60 -19.98
CA ARG A 155 -31.43 -5.52 -21.45
C ARG A 155 -32.75 -5.02 -22.06
N GLY A 156 -33.89 -5.50 -21.57
CA GLY A 156 -35.20 -5.07 -22.06
C GLY A 156 -35.50 -3.61 -21.79
N ASP A 157 -35.09 -3.09 -20.64
CA ASP A 157 -35.27 -1.68 -20.26
C ASP A 157 -34.31 -0.74 -21.03
N ARG A 158 -33.07 -1.18 -21.28
CA ARG A 158 -32.12 -0.46 -22.15
C ARG A 158 -32.58 -0.38 -23.60
N ASP A 159 -33.13 -1.46 -24.16
CA ASP A 159 -33.68 -1.44 -25.53
C ASP A 159 -34.92 -0.56 -25.63
N ARG A 160 -35.81 -0.61 -24.63
CA ARG A 160 -37.03 0.20 -24.60
C ARG A 160 -36.71 1.70 -24.44
N SER A 161 -35.70 2.04 -23.62
CA SER A 161 -35.22 3.41 -23.47
C SER A 161 -34.44 3.92 -24.70
N ARG A 162 -33.71 3.05 -25.42
CA ARG A 162 -33.13 3.41 -26.73
C ARG A 162 -34.20 3.67 -27.79
N ALA A 163 -35.22 2.81 -27.89
CA ALA A 163 -36.32 3.01 -28.82
C ALA A 163 -37.10 4.31 -28.53
N ALA A 164 -37.36 4.61 -27.26
CA ALA A 164 -38.02 5.85 -26.85
C ALA A 164 -37.19 7.11 -27.14
N ARG A 165 -35.85 7.02 -27.13
CA ARG A 165 -34.97 8.13 -27.53
C ARG A 165 -34.93 8.34 -29.04
N ALA A 166 -34.96 7.27 -29.83
CA ALA A 166 -35.01 7.36 -31.29
C ALA A 166 -36.31 8.05 -31.77
N ALA A 167 -37.46 7.66 -31.21
CA ALA A 167 -38.76 8.23 -31.56
C ALA A 167 -38.98 9.70 -31.13
N ARG A 168 -38.06 10.29 -30.34
CA ARG A 168 -38.09 11.72 -29.95
C ARG A 168 -37.16 12.58 -30.81
N ALA A 169 -36.33 11.97 -31.64
CA ALA A 169 -35.37 12.65 -32.50
C ALA A 169 -35.88 12.84 -33.94
N GLU A 170 -37.06 12.29 -34.26
CA GLU A 170 -37.86 12.52 -35.46
C GLU A 170 -38.98 13.54 -35.18
#